data_AF-A0A1C3ZQN5-F1
#
_entry.id   AF-A0A1C3ZQN5-F1
#
_cell.length_a   1.000
_cell.length_b   1.000
_cell.length_c   1.000
_cell.angle_alpha   90.00
_cell.angle_beta   90.00
_cell.angle_gamma   90.00
#
_symmetry.space_group_name_H-M   'P 1'
#
loop_
_entity.id
_entity.type
_entity.pdbx_description
1 polymer ?
#
loop_
_entity_poly.entity_id
_entity_poly.type
_entity_poly.pdbx_seq_one_letter_code
_entity_poly.pdbx_strand_id
1 'polypeptide(L)'
;MRQILVDVHRLTKKFQLTQLQLYIKRGNLKMVGPTITYYALLSLVPILMSVGAVASLVGLDSHDLITLLSQQLPANIMNVLGPIIQSVLKGGVGILSFSIVTTVWAASSVLAIIRKSFNAIYDVPERVSGLLTRVFSFLWLAVILLSVGLVMVVSAILPAIIAAIPGIEWLEFITKQRWLITLIGLWLIICLFNIAMPAKRLAVKPLIIGSGIEVVLMIILNYSFGWYAQFTVKNVGFYQSLGSLLVLIVYLNLVGTIMVIGQIIIAWLEGIFATSLNPIDPVPAAAKRPAAKNRQTATTQNITNKGNRKKSRR
;
A
#
# COMPACT_ATOMS: atom_id res chain seq x y z
N MET A 1 30.01 -28.82 -7.28
CA MET A 1 28.69 -28.77 -6.60
C MET A 1 28.74 -28.36 -5.12
N ARG A 2 29.65 -28.90 -4.28
CA ARG A 2 29.72 -28.53 -2.84
C ARG A 2 29.97 -27.04 -2.56
N GLN A 3 30.84 -26.38 -3.34
CA GLN A 3 31.19 -24.98 -3.14
C GLN A 3 30.01 -24.03 -3.39
N ILE A 4 29.25 -24.27 -4.48
CA ILE A 4 28.02 -23.54 -4.80
C ILE A 4 26.98 -23.66 -3.68
N LEU A 5 26.83 -24.85 -3.09
CA LEU A 5 25.89 -25.07 -1.97
C LEU A 5 26.33 -24.30 -0.70
N VAL A 6 27.63 -24.20 -0.44
CA VAL A 6 28.17 -23.42 0.69
C VAL A 6 27.96 -21.93 0.47
N ASP A 7 28.20 -21.42 -0.75
CA ASP A 7 27.99 -20.02 -1.09
C ASP A 7 26.50 -19.63 -1.05
N VAL A 8 25.62 -20.50 -1.56
CA VAL A 8 24.16 -20.34 -1.45
C VAL A 8 23.74 -20.32 0.02
N HIS A 9 24.25 -21.22 0.85
CA HIS A 9 23.91 -21.23 2.28
C HIS A 9 24.38 -19.96 3.00
N ARG A 10 25.58 -19.47 2.66
CA ARG A 10 26.16 -18.23 3.21
C ARG A 10 25.35 -17.00 2.81
N LEU A 11 24.92 -16.93 1.55
CA LEU A 11 24.05 -15.86 1.03
C LEU A 11 22.65 -15.91 1.64
N THR A 12 22.06 -17.10 1.76
CA THR A 12 20.75 -17.31 2.39
C THR A 12 20.73 -16.78 3.83
N LYS A 13 21.81 -17.02 4.58
CA LYS A 13 21.97 -16.55 5.97
C LYS A 13 22.25 -15.04 6.04
N LYS A 14 23.09 -14.51 5.15
CA LYS A 14 23.43 -13.08 5.08
C LYS A 14 22.22 -12.21 4.70
N PHE A 15 21.42 -12.67 3.74
CA PHE A 15 20.24 -11.95 3.23
C PHE A 15 18.91 -12.42 3.86
N GLN A 16 18.95 -13.27 4.89
CA GLN A 16 17.76 -13.78 5.58
C GLN A 16 16.64 -14.26 4.63
N LEU A 17 16.98 -15.01 3.57
CA LEU A 17 16.01 -15.38 2.52
C LEU A 17 14.83 -16.20 3.07
N THR A 18 15.03 -16.94 4.16
CA THR A 18 13.94 -17.65 4.85
C THR A 18 12.90 -16.69 5.44
N GLN A 19 13.32 -15.54 5.98
CA GLN A 19 12.41 -14.50 6.47
C GLN A 19 11.68 -13.83 5.32
N LEU A 20 12.37 -13.57 4.20
CA LEU A 20 11.73 -13.04 2.99
C LEU A 20 10.62 -13.97 2.49
N GLN A 21 10.87 -15.28 2.41
CA GLN A 21 9.85 -16.26 2.03
C GLN A 21 8.67 -16.29 3.01
N LEU A 22 8.93 -16.14 4.31
CA LEU A 22 7.88 -16.04 5.33
C LEU A 22 7.01 -14.80 5.10
N TYR A 23 7.62 -13.63 4.86
CA TYR A 23 6.89 -12.40 4.56
C TYR A 23 6.07 -12.49 3.28
N ILE A 24 6.60 -13.11 2.22
CA ILE A 24 5.86 -13.38 0.98
C ILE A 24 4.64 -14.27 1.24
N LYS A 25 4.81 -15.34 2.02
CA LYS A 25 3.69 -16.23 2.39
C LYS A 25 2.62 -15.50 3.18
N ARG A 26 3.03 -14.69 4.16
CA ARG A 26 2.12 -13.90 5.02
C ARG A 26 1.39 -12.79 4.25
N GLY A 27 2.08 -12.14 3.33
CA GLY A 27 1.49 -11.10 2.47
C GLY A 27 0.49 -11.64 1.43
N ASN A 28 0.42 -12.96 1.24
CA ASN A 28 -0.53 -13.64 0.35
C ASN A 28 -0.69 -12.95 -1.02
N LEU A 29 0.44 -12.69 -1.69
CA LEU A 29 0.51 -11.92 -2.95
C LEU A 29 -0.44 -12.43 -4.04
N LYS A 30 -0.74 -13.74 -4.05
CA LYS A 30 -1.66 -14.35 -5.02
C LYS A 30 -3.11 -13.88 -4.86
N MET A 31 -3.53 -13.57 -3.64
CA MET A 31 -4.93 -13.22 -3.34
C MET A 31 -5.11 -11.72 -3.14
N VAL A 32 -4.10 -11.02 -2.62
CA VAL A 32 -4.25 -9.60 -2.26
C VAL A 32 -4.44 -8.71 -3.48
N GLY A 33 -3.64 -8.90 -4.54
CA GLY A 33 -3.78 -8.13 -5.78
C GLY A 33 -5.19 -8.23 -6.38
N PRO A 34 -5.73 -9.43 -6.66
CA PRO A 34 -7.07 -9.59 -7.20
C PRO A 34 -8.17 -9.05 -6.27
N THR A 35 -8.00 -9.19 -4.95
CA THR A 35 -8.96 -8.66 -3.97
C THR A 35 -8.98 -7.13 -4.01
N ILE A 36 -7.81 -6.48 -4.02
CA ILE A 36 -7.70 -5.03 -4.16
C ILE A 36 -8.37 -4.58 -5.47
N THR A 37 -8.12 -5.27 -6.58
CA THR A 37 -8.75 -4.94 -7.88
C THR A 37 -10.26 -5.01 -7.82
N TYR A 38 -10.83 -6.07 -7.24
CA TYR A 38 -12.29 -6.21 -7.13
C TYR A 38 -12.93 -5.04 -6.37
N TYR A 39 -12.39 -4.71 -5.19
CA TYR A 39 -12.92 -3.59 -4.40
C TYR A 39 -12.59 -2.21 -5.02
N ALA A 40 -11.45 -2.08 -5.71
CA ALA A 40 -11.09 -0.86 -6.44
C ALA A 40 -12.05 -0.60 -7.62
N LEU A 41 -12.37 -1.64 -8.40
CA LEU A 41 -13.37 -1.54 -9.47
C LEU A 41 -14.76 -1.20 -8.93
N LEU A 42 -15.17 -1.83 -7.83
CA LEU A 42 -16.43 -1.50 -7.17
C LEU A 42 -16.46 -0.04 -6.68
N SER A 43 -15.31 0.49 -6.26
CA SER A 43 -15.15 1.89 -5.84
C SER A 43 -15.04 2.90 -6.98
N LEU A 44 -14.78 2.44 -8.21
CA LEU A 44 -14.45 3.32 -9.33
C LEU A 44 -15.59 4.28 -9.66
N VAL A 45 -16.82 3.77 -9.79
CA VAL A 45 -17.98 4.59 -10.15
C VAL A 45 -18.26 5.67 -9.10
N PRO A 46 -18.37 5.34 -7.79
CA PRO A 46 -18.50 6.36 -6.76
C PRO A 46 -17.34 7.37 -6.78
N ILE A 47 -16.08 6.92 -6.88
CA ILE A 47 -14.91 7.81 -6.90
C ILE A 47 -15.04 8.83 -8.03
N LEU A 48 -15.34 8.38 -9.24
CA LEU A 48 -15.50 9.27 -10.39
C LEU A 48 -16.64 10.26 -10.18
N MET A 49 -17.75 9.82 -9.57
CA MET A 49 -18.85 10.69 -9.14
C MET A 49 -18.41 11.76 -8.16
N SER A 50 -17.65 11.40 -7.13
CA SER A 50 -17.14 12.35 -6.14
C SER A 50 -16.11 13.31 -6.71
N VAL A 51 -15.26 12.85 -7.63
CA VAL A 51 -14.28 13.72 -8.31
C VAL A 51 -14.98 14.72 -9.20
N GLY A 52 -15.96 14.28 -10.00
CA GLY A 52 -16.74 15.18 -10.86
C GLY A 52 -17.49 16.23 -10.04
N ALA A 53 -18.15 15.77 -8.99
CA ALA A 53 -18.81 16.59 -7.98
C ALA A 53 -17.92 17.71 -7.41
N VAL A 54 -16.72 17.36 -6.94
CA VAL A 54 -15.77 18.32 -6.37
C VAL A 54 -15.23 19.26 -7.45
N ALA A 55 -14.95 18.76 -8.65
CA ALA A 55 -14.50 19.58 -9.76
C ALA A 55 -15.54 20.64 -10.16
N SER A 56 -16.82 20.28 -10.23
CA SER A 56 -17.90 21.25 -10.47
C SER A 56 -18.00 22.34 -9.40
N LEU A 57 -17.68 22.04 -8.13
CA LEU A 57 -17.64 23.05 -7.06
C LEU A 57 -16.49 24.05 -7.22
N VAL A 58 -15.39 23.62 -7.83
CA VAL A 58 -14.21 24.46 -8.10
C VAL A 58 -14.31 25.14 -9.48
N GLY A 59 -15.39 24.88 -10.24
CA GLY A 59 -15.60 25.44 -11.58
C GLY A 59 -14.76 24.79 -12.67
N LEU A 60 -14.28 23.56 -12.44
CA LEU A 60 -13.56 22.77 -13.45
C LEU A 60 -14.54 21.99 -14.32
N ASP A 61 -14.36 22.08 -15.63
CA ASP A 61 -15.17 21.33 -16.59
C ASP A 61 -14.57 19.93 -16.84
N SER A 62 -15.39 19.04 -17.43
CA SER A 62 -14.97 17.67 -17.76
C SER A 62 -13.72 17.60 -18.63
N HIS A 63 -13.49 18.61 -19.48
CA HIS A 63 -12.33 18.69 -20.34
C HIS A 63 -11.04 18.92 -19.54
N ASP A 64 -11.07 19.77 -18.52
CA ASP A 64 -9.91 20.08 -17.67
C ASP A 64 -9.49 18.86 -16.85
N LEU A 65 -10.48 18.18 -16.26
CA LEU A 65 -10.24 16.95 -15.50
C LEU A 65 -9.64 15.83 -16.35
N ILE A 66 -10.18 15.60 -17.55
CA ILE A 66 -9.67 14.57 -18.47
C ILE A 66 -8.23 14.91 -18.89
N THR A 67 -7.95 16.19 -19.16
CA THR A 67 -6.61 16.65 -19.53
C THR A 67 -5.61 16.38 -18.40
N LEU A 68 -5.95 16.72 -17.16
CA LEU A 68 -5.10 16.47 -16.00
C LEU A 68 -4.82 14.97 -15.78
N LEU A 69 -5.86 14.13 -15.85
CA LEU A 69 -5.72 12.69 -15.64
C LEU A 69 -4.96 12.00 -16.77
N SER A 70 -5.07 12.49 -18.00
CA SER A 70 -4.35 11.94 -19.17
C SER A 70 -2.84 12.14 -19.11
N GLN A 71 -2.36 13.09 -18.31
CA GLN A 71 -0.93 13.30 -18.08
C GLN A 71 -0.33 12.27 -17.11
N GLN A 72 -1.16 11.67 -16.26
CA GLN A 72 -0.75 10.76 -15.18
C GLN A 72 -1.08 9.30 -15.50
N LEU A 73 -2.17 9.07 -16.23
CA LEU A 73 -2.66 7.74 -16.58
C LEU A 73 -2.35 7.41 -18.05
N PRO A 74 -1.98 6.15 -18.36
CA PRO A 74 -1.86 5.69 -19.73
C PRO A 74 -3.13 5.99 -20.56
N ALA A 75 -2.96 6.38 -21.82
CA ALA A 75 -4.06 6.74 -22.73
C ALA A 75 -5.18 5.67 -22.79
N ASN A 76 -4.81 4.40 -22.66
CA ASN A 76 -5.77 3.29 -22.72
C ASN A 76 -6.65 3.21 -21.46
N ILE A 77 -6.14 3.62 -20.30
CA ILE A 77 -6.95 3.79 -19.09
C ILE A 77 -7.91 4.97 -19.29
N MET A 78 -7.44 6.07 -19.89
CA MET A 78 -8.27 7.23 -20.20
C MET A 78 -9.39 6.96 -21.20
N ASN A 79 -9.19 6.03 -22.14
CA ASN A 79 -10.25 5.60 -23.06
C ASN A 79 -11.43 4.93 -22.33
N VAL A 80 -11.19 4.34 -21.16
CA VAL A 80 -12.23 3.77 -20.29
C VAL A 80 -12.82 4.83 -19.37
N LEU A 81 -11.96 5.58 -18.68
CA LEU A 81 -12.40 6.54 -17.66
C LEU A 81 -13.06 7.79 -18.25
N GLY A 82 -12.59 8.27 -19.39
CA GLY A 82 -13.06 9.51 -20.02
C GLY A 82 -14.57 9.56 -20.25
N PRO A 83 -15.17 8.56 -20.93
CA PRO A 83 -16.62 8.50 -21.11
C PRO A 83 -17.40 8.44 -19.79
N ILE A 84 -16.87 7.73 -18.80
CA ILE A 84 -17.49 7.61 -17.47
C ILE A 84 -17.47 8.98 -16.76
N ILE A 85 -16.33 9.68 -16.78
CA ILE A 85 -16.17 11.02 -16.21
C ILE A 85 -17.14 12.01 -16.87
N GLN A 86 -17.23 12.02 -18.21
CA GLN A 86 -18.16 12.89 -18.94
C GLN A 86 -19.62 12.61 -18.58
N SER A 87 -20.01 11.34 -18.48
CA SER A 87 -21.37 10.96 -18.12
C SER A 87 -21.73 11.38 -16.69
N VAL A 88 -20.74 11.31 -15.79
CA VAL A 88 -20.91 11.62 -14.38
C VAL A 88 -21.03 13.13 -14.13
N LEU A 89 -20.18 13.93 -14.78
CA LEU A 89 -20.18 15.40 -14.64
C LEU A 89 -21.41 16.08 -15.23
N LYS A 90 -22.14 15.40 -16.11
CA LYS A 90 -23.46 15.83 -16.58
C LYS A 90 -24.58 15.56 -15.57
N GLY A 91 -24.33 14.78 -14.52
CA GLY A 91 -25.31 14.43 -13.48
C GLY A 91 -25.46 15.52 -12.42
N GLY A 92 -26.72 15.86 -12.05
CA GLY A 92 -27.03 16.97 -11.14
C GLY A 92 -26.66 16.76 -9.66
N VAL A 93 -26.77 17.85 -8.89
CA VAL A 93 -26.28 18.02 -7.50
C VAL A 93 -26.78 16.95 -6.51
N GLY A 94 -27.97 16.38 -6.70
CA GLY A 94 -28.52 15.33 -5.83
C GLY A 94 -27.69 14.02 -5.79
N ILE A 95 -26.87 13.79 -6.82
CA ILE A 95 -25.98 12.62 -6.91
C ILE A 95 -24.70 12.82 -6.06
N LEU A 96 -24.35 14.05 -5.65
CA LEU A 96 -23.16 14.35 -4.85
C LEU A 96 -23.17 13.64 -3.49
N SER A 97 -24.23 13.83 -2.71
CA SER A 97 -24.26 13.38 -1.31
C SER A 97 -24.20 11.85 -1.22
N PHE A 98 -24.90 11.15 -2.12
CA PHE A 98 -24.91 9.69 -2.15
C PHE A 98 -23.58 9.12 -2.70
N SER A 99 -23.01 9.73 -3.73
CA SER A 99 -21.74 9.29 -4.31
C SER A 99 -20.57 9.47 -3.35
N ILE A 100 -20.50 10.55 -2.58
CA ILE A 100 -19.45 10.75 -1.58
C ILE A 100 -19.51 9.66 -0.51
N VAL A 101 -20.70 9.34 0.01
CA VAL A 101 -20.85 8.29 1.04
C VAL A 101 -20.46 6.92 0.50
N THR A 102 -20.91 6.55 -0.71
CA THR A 102 -20.55 5.27 -1.34
C THR A 102 -19.07 5.22 -1.73
N THR A 103 -18.47 6.34 -2.11
CA THR A 103 -17.03 6.47 -2.38
C THR A 103 -16.22 6.22 -1.14
N VAL A 104 -16.58 6.89 -0.05
CA VAL A 104 -15.92 6.74 1.24
C VAL A 104 -16.01 5.28 1.69
N TRP A 105 -17.19 4.67 1.57
CA TRP A 105 -17.38 3.25 1.91
C TRP A 105 -16.48 2.33 1.07
N ALA A 106 -16.48 2.49 -0.25
CA ALA A 106 -15.74 1.62 -1.15
C ALA A 106 -14.21 1.81 -1.01
N ALA A 107 -13.73 3.05 -0.95
CA ALA A 107 -12.31 3.36 -0.74
C ALA A 107 -11.81 2.88 0.63
N SER A 108 -12.63 2.97 1.69
CA SER A 108 -12.26 2.45 3.01
C SER A 108 -12.03 0.93 3.00
N SER A 109 -12.72 0.21 2.12
CA SER A 109 -12.59 -1.24 1.98
C SER A 109 -11.25 -1.63 1.36
N VAL A 110 -10.79 -0.91 0.34
CA VAL A 110 -9.47 -1.11 -0.28
C VAL A 110 -8.35 -0.91 0.76
N LEU A 111 -8.40 0.18 1.53
CA LEU A 111 -7.42 0.47 2.57
C LEU A 111 -7.44 -0.56 3.70
N ALA A 112 -8.60 -1.10 4.06
CA ALA A 112 -8.71 -2.16 5.06
C ALA A 112 -8.01 -3.45 4.59
N ILE A 113 -8.12 -3.80 3.31
CA ILE A 113 -7.45 -4.98 2.72
C ILE A 113 -5.94 -4.79 2.73
N ILE A 114 -5.46 -3.60 2.34
CA ILE A 114 -4.03 -3.27 2.37
C ILE A 114 -3.49 -3.35 3.79
N ARG A 115 -4.17 -2.70 4.76
CA ARG A 115 -3.80 -2.74 6.17
C ARG A 115 -3.75 -4.17 6.71
N LYS A 116 -4.77 -4.98 6.43
CA LYS A 116 -4.80 -6.38 6.84
C LYS A 116 -3.62 -7.16 6.28
N SER A 117 -3.27 -6.93 5.03
CA SER A 117 -2.12 -7.56 4.37
C SER A 117 -0.80 -7.11 4.99
N PHE A 118 -0.67 -5.81 5.31
CA PHE A 118 0.52 -5.24 5.95
C PHE A 118 0.69 -5.77 7.38
N ASN A 119 -0.38 -5.80 8.16
CA ASN A 119 -0.36 -6.37 9.51
C ASN A 119 -0.04 -7.87 9.49
N ALA A 120 -0.54 -8.62 8.49
CA ALA A 120 -0.21 -10.03 8.31
C ALA A 120 1.29 -10.26 8.06
N ILE A 121 1.96 -9.40 7.26
CA ILE A 121 3.41 -9.47 7.03
C ILE A 121 4.17 -9.41 8.38
N TYR A 122 3.77 -8.50 9.27
CA TYR A 122 4.39 -8.31 10.59
C TYR A 122 3.86 -9.26 11.68
N ASP A 123 2.96 -10.19 11.37
CA ASP A 123 2.31 -11.09 12.34
C ASP A 123 1.56 -10.33 13.46
N VAL A 124 1.09 -9.13 13.15
CA VAL A 124 0.37 -8.31 14.13
C VAL A 124 -1.11 -8.67 14.05
N PRO A 125 -1.72 -9.21 15.13
CA PRO A 125 -3.15 -9.47 15.14
C PRO A 125 -3.91 -8.16 15.04
N GLU A 126 -4.95 -8.16 14.22
CA GLU A 126 -5.80 -6.98 14.02
C GLU A 126 -6.60 -6.71 15.30
N ARG A 127 -6.16 -5.74 16.11
CA ARG A 127 -6.75 -5.43 17.43
C ARG A 127 -7.91 -4.44 17.39
N VAL A 128 -8.22 -3.88 16.22
CA VAL A 128 -9.20 -2.78 16.09
C VAL A 128 -10.53 -3.28 15.55
N SER A 129 -11.62 -2.88 16.22
CA SER A 129 -12.99 -3.16 15.80
C SER A 129 -13.26 -2.65 14.39
N GLY A 130 -14.04 -3.41 13.60
CA GLY A 130 -14.23 -3.15 12.17
C GLY A 130 -14.70 -1.74 11.80
N LEU A 131 -15.35 -1.01 12.72
CA LEU A 131 -15.81 0.36 12.50
C LEU A 131 -14.71 1.41 12.74
N LEU A 132 -13.90 1.27 13.79
CA LEU A 132 -12.76 2.15 14.05
C LEU A 132 -11.70 2.02 12.96
N THR A 133 -11.46 0.78 12.50
CA THR A 133 -10.57 0.49 11.37
C THR A 133 -10.99 1.27 10.12
N ARG A 134 -12.30 1.41 9.87
CA ARG A 134 -12.85 2.17 8.73
C ARG A 134 -12.68 3.68 8.89
N VAL A 135 -12.89 4.23 10.08
CA VAL A 135 -12.66 5.68 10.35
C VAL A 135 -11.19 6.04 10.16
N PHE A 136 -10.27 5.19 10.63
CA PHE A 136 -8.84 5.37 10.37
C PHE A 136 -8.51 5.28 8.87
N SER A 137 -9.11 4.35 8.13
CA SER A 137 -8.95 4.30 6.68
C SER A 137 -9.44 5.58 6.00
N PHE A 138 -10.56 6.14 6.47
CA PHE A 138 -11.08 7.41 5.96
C PHE A 138 -10.12 8.58 6.19
N LEU A 139 -9.61 8.74 7.42
CA LEU A 139 -8.67 9.81 7.74
C LEU A 139 -7.41 9.71 6.89
N TRP A 140 -6.89 8.49 6.69
CA TRP A 140 -5.74 8.25 5.85
C TRP A 140 -5.99 8.51 4.37
N LEU A 141 -7.17 8.16 3.84
CA LEU A 141 -7.55 8.51 2.48
C LEU A 141 -7.54 10.03 2.27
N ALA A 142 -8.10 10.79 3.22
CA ALA A 142 -8.09 12.24 3.16
C ALA A 142 -6.66 12.81 3.18
N VAL A 143 -5.79 12.27 4.05
CA VAL A 143 -4.37 12.66 4.10
C VAL A 143 -3.65 12.37 2.79
N ILE A 144 -3.89 11.21 2.16
CA ILE A 144 -3.30 10.86 0.87
C ILE A 144 -3.78 11.83 -0.22
N LEU A 145 -5.08 12.08 -0.30
CA LEU A 145 -5.65 13.00 -1.29
C LEU A 145 -5.14 14.44 -1.11
N LEU A 146 -5.06 14.92 0.13
CA LEU A 146 -4.47 16.22 0.45
C LEU A 146 -2.99 16.28 0.08
N SER A 147 -2.24 15.21 0.32
CA SER A 147 -0.81 15.14 -0.03
C SER A 147 -0.61 15.17 -1.55
N VAL A 148 -1.43 14.43 -2.31
CA VAL A 148 -1.42 14.47 -3.78
C VAL A 148 -1.77 15.88 -4.27
N GLY A 149 -2.84 16.48 -3.75
CA GLY A 149 -3.25 17.84 -4.09
C GLY A 149 -2.15 18.86 -3.80
N LEU A 150 -1.50 18.76 -2.64
CA LEU A 150 -0.37 19.62 -2.28
C LEU A 150 0.80 19.46 -3.25
N VAL A 151 1.17 18.24 -3.61
CA VAL A 151 2.23 17.99 -4.60
C VAL A 151 1.87 18.60 -5.97
N MET A 152 0.61 18.50 -6.39
CA MET A 152 0.15 19.12 -7.65
C MET A 152 0.23 20.66 -7.60
N VAL A 153 -0.27 21.27 -6.52
CA VAL A 153 -0.23 22.72 -6.32
C VAL A 153 1.21 23.22 -6.26
N VAL A 154 2.07 22.55 -5.50
CA VAL A 154 3.50 22.88 -5.43
C VAL A 154 4.13 22.75 -6.83
N SER A 155 3.91 21.66 -7.54
CA SER A 155 4.48 21.46 -8.89
C SER A 155 4.01 22.51 -9.92
N ALA A 156 2.78 23.02 -9.75
CA ALA A 156 2.21 24.07 -10.60
C ALA A 156 2.76 25.47 -10.28
N ILE A 157 2.84 25.83 -8.99
CA ILE A 157 3.17 27.20 -8.55
C ILE A 157 4.68 27.42 -8.40
N LEU A 158 5.44 26.38 -8.03
CA LEU A 158 6.87 26.47 -7.73
C LEU A 158 7.71 27.10 -8.87
N PRO A 159 7.46 26.85 -10.16
CA PRO A 159 8.19 27.54 -11.23
C PRO A 159 7.91 29.04 -11.30
N ALA A 160 6.68 29.48 -11.01
CA ALA A 160 6.32 30.89 -11.00
C ALA A 160 6.96 31.64 -9.83
N ILE A 161 7.04 31.01 -8.65
CA ILE A 161 7.74 31.56 -7.48
C ILE A 161 9.24 31.70 -7.77
N ILE A 162 9.85 30.67 -8.37
CA ILE A 162 11.28 30.68 -8.68
C ILE A 162 11.60 31.70 -9.77
N ALA A 163 10.75 31.84 -10.79
CA ALA A 163 10.90 32.87 -11.82
C ALA A 163 10.79 34.30 -11.28
N ALA A 164 10.09 34.51 -10.15
CA ALA A 164 9.99 35.81 -9.48
C ALA A 164 11.23 36.18 -8.63
N ILE A 165 12.18 35.26 -8.44
CA ILE A 165 13.46 35.50 -7.76
C ILE A 165 14.60 35.30 -8.77
N PRO A 166 14.81 36.26 -9.70
CA PRO A 166 15.87 36.16 -10.69
C PRO A 166 17.26 36.26 -10.04
N GLY A 167 18.25 35.53 -10.57
CA GLY A 167 19.66 35.64 -10.17
C GLY A 167 20.25 34.42 -9.45
N ILE A 168 19.52 33.31 -9.34
CA ILE A 168 19.99 32.07 -8.72
C ILE A 168 19.99 30.94 -9.75
N GLU A 169 21.14 30.70 -10.40
CA GLU A 169 21.27 29.71 -11.49
C GLU A 169 20.85 28.27 -11.09
N TRP A 170 21.09 27.87 -9.84
CA TRP A 170 20.69 26.54 -9.36
C TRP A 170 19.16 26.39 -9.18
N LEU A 171 18.44 27.49 -8.95
CA LEU A 171 16.97 27.50 -8.85
C LEU A 171 16.35 27.29 -10.23
N GLU A 172 16.91 27.92 -11.27
CA GLU A 172 16.51 27.71 -12.67
C GLU A 172 16.83 26.30 -13.18
N PHE A 173 17.91 25.69 -12.70
CA PHE A 173 18.20 24.29 -12.99
C PHE A 173 17.16 23.34 -12.37
N ILE A 174 16.71 23.61 -11.14
CA ILE A 174 15.67 22.82 -10.47
C ILE A 174 14.31 22.93 -11.17
N THR A 175 13.92 24.13 -11.64
CA THR A 175 12.65 24.31 -12.35
C THR A 175 12.62 23.63 -13.72
N LYS A 176 13.77 23.51 -14.41
CA LYS A 176 13.87 22.71 -15.63
C LYS A 176 13.65 21.21 -15.36
N GLN A 177 13.92 20.76 -14.14
CA GLN A 177 13.85 19.37 -13.73
C GLN A 177 12.54 19.01 -13.01
N ARG A 178 11.40 19.51 -13.49
CA ARG A 178 10.05 19.31 -12.88
C ARG A 178 9.74 17.84 -12.58
N TRP A 179 10.21 16.92 -13.42
CA TRP A 179 9.99 15.49 -13.25
C TRP A 179 10.61 14.93 -11.94
N LEU A 180 11.75 15.48 -11.50
CA LEU A 180 12.42 15.10 -10.25
C LEU A 180 11.61 15.55 -9.03
N ILE A 181 10.99 16.72 -9.10
CA ILE A 181 10.13 17.26 -8.03
C ILE A 181 8.89 16.38 -7.87
N THR A 182 8.24 16.03 -8.98
CA THR A 182 7.09 15.11 -8.98
C THR A 182 7.50 13.73 -8.47
N LEU A 183 8.68 13.23 -8.86
CA LEU A 183 9.19 11.94 -8.40
C LEU A 183 9.45 11.91 -6.89
N ILE A 184 10.07 12.97 -6.35
CA ILE A 184 10.31 13.12 -4.91
C ILE A 184 8.98 13.23 -4.16
N GLY A 185 8.03 14.02 -4.69
CA GLY A 185 6.68 14.14 -4.13
C GLY A 185 5.96 12.78 -4.07
N LEU A 186 6.00 12.01 -5.15
CA LEU A 186 5.45 10.65 -5.20
C LEU A 186 6.13 9.74 -4.18
N TRP A 187 7.46 9.78 -4.08
CA TRP A 187 8.21 8.99 -3.12
C TRP A 187 7.85 9.32 -1.67
N LEU A 188 7.65 10.60 -1.34
CA LEU A 188 7.20 11.04 -0.02
C LEU A 188 5.78 10.55 0.27
N ILE A 189 4.88 10.58 -0.71
CA ILE A 189 3.51 10.04 -0.56
C ILE A 189 3.55 8.54 -0.28
N ILE A 190 4.40 7.78 -0.99
CA ILE A 190 4.56 6.34 -0.74
C ILE A 190 5.20 6.07 0.63
N CYS A 191 6.18 6.87 1.05
CA CYS A 191 6.72 6.78 2.42
C CYS A 191 5.64 7.02 3.48
N LEU A 192 4.81 8.06 3.27
CA LEU A 192 3.70 8.40 4.15
C LEU A 192 2.67 7.26 4.18
N PHE A 193 2.38 6.66 3.03
CA PHE A 193 1.48 5.51 2.93
C PHE A 193 2.01 4.29 3.71
N ASN A 194 3.28 3.96 3.54
CA ASN A 194 3.88 2.79 4.18
C ASN A 194 4.06 2.95 5.69
N ILE A 195 4.23 4.18 6.21
CA ILE A 195 4.24 4.42 7.66
C ILE A 195 2.84 4.43 8.27
N ALA A 196 1.84 4.83 7.49
CA ALA A 196 0.46 4.99 7.93
C ALA A 196 -0.30 3.68 8.18
N MET A 197 -0.05 2.69 7.32
CA MET A 197 -0.92 1.52 7.21
C MET A 197 -0.63 0.43 8.26
N PRO A 198 0.63 0.05 8.55
CA PRO A 198 0.90 -0.98 9.55
C PRO A 198 0.62 -0.50 10.97
N ALA A 199 0.10 -1.40 11.82
CA ALA A 199 -0.03 -1.12 13.26
C ALA A 199 1.32 -1.07 14.01
N LYS A 200 2.40 -1.54 13.37
CA LYS A 200 3.76 -1.55 13.91
C LYS A 200 4.49 -0.26 13.55
N ARG A 201 5.27 0.29 14.49
CA ARG A 201 6.23 1.37 14.18
C ARG A 201 7.38 0.83 13.33
N LEU A 202 7.64 1.49 12.21
CA LEU A 202 8.72 1.15 11.28
C LEU A 202 9.98 1.97 11.55
N ALA A 203 11.15 1.37 11.34
CA ALA A 203 12.41 2.11 11.34
C ALA A 203 12.54 2.98 10.07
N VAL A 204 13.09 4.19 10.23
CA VAL A 204 13.13 5.22 9.17
C VAL A 204 14.00 4.80 7.98
N LYS A 205 15.17 4.18 8.21
CA LYS A 205 16.08 3.78 7.13
C LYS A 205 15.49 2.70 6.20
N PRO A 206 14.97 1.55 6.70
CA PRO A 206 14.29 0.57 5.85
C PRO A 206 13.08 1.14 5.10
N LEU A 207 12.31 2.02 5.76
CA LEU A 207 11.13 2.67 5.17
C LEU A 207 11.50 3.50 3.94
N ILE A 208 12.50 4.38 4.07
CA ILE A 208 12.99 5.26 3.00
C ILE A 208 13.49 4.44 1.81
N ILE A 209 14.36 3.46 2.07
CA ILE A 209 14.96 2.63 1.01
C ILE A 209 13.91 1.75 0.33
N GLY A 210 13.05 1.08 1.13
CA GLY A 210 12.01 0.20 0.60
C GLY A 210 10.95 0.95 -0.21
N SER A 211 10.52 2.11 0.26
CA SER A 211 9.58 2.97 -0.50
C SER A 211 10.22 3.50 -1.79
N GLY A 212 11.54 3.71 -1.81
CA GLY A 212 12.28 4.05 -3.03
C GLY A 212 12.22 2.92 -4.07
N ILE A 213 12.43 1.68 -3.63
CA ILE A 213 12.31 0.50 -4.49
C ILE A 213 10.87 0.33 -4.99
N GLU A 214 9.88 0.61 -4.15
CA GLU A 214 8.47 0.58 -4.54
C GLU A 214 8.13 1.60 -5.63
N VAL A 215 8.64 2.84 -5.53
CA VAL A 215 8.53 3.84 -6.60
C VAL A 215 9.15 3.32 -7.90
N VAL A 216 10.32 2.70 -7.84
CA VAL A 216 10.98 2.12 -9.03
C VAL A 216 10.12 1.02 -9.65
N LEU A 217 9.52 0.14 -8.84
CA LEU A 217 8.59 -0.89 -9.33
C LEU A 217 7.36 -0.27 -9.99
N MET A 218 6.80 0.80 -9.42
CA MET A 218 5.69 1.55 -10.02
C MET A 218 6.09 2.18 -11.35
N ILE A 219 7.29 2.74 -11.47
CA ILE A 219 7.79 3.31 -12.73
C ILE A 219 7.93 2.20 -13.79
N ILE A 220 8.56 1.08 -13.43
CA ILE A 220 8.71 -0.09 -14.31
C ILE A 220 7.33 -0.59 -14.76
N LEU A 221 6.36 -0.65 -13.84
CA LEU A 221 4.99 -1.01 -14.15
C LEU A 221 4.43 -0.05 -15.19
N ASN A 222 4.48 1.27 -14.96
CA ASN A 222 3.90 2.24 -15.90
C ASN A 222 4.51 2.14 -17.30
N TYR A 223 5.84 1.97 -17.43
CA TYR A 223 6.48 1.77 -18.73
C TYR A 223 6.09 0.44 -19.39
N SER A 224 6.14 -0.65 -18.63
CA SER A 224 5.81 -1.99 -19.12
C SER A 224 4.34 -2.10 -19.52
N PHE A 225 3.47 -1.42 -18.78
CA PHE A 225 2.04 -1.41 -19.02
C PHE A 225 1.66 -0.56 -20.23
N GLY A 226 2.40 0.53 -20.48
CA GLY A 226 2.28 1.29 -21.73
C GLY A 226 2.53 0.42 -22.96
N TRP A 227 3.55 -0.45 -22.91
CA TRP A 227 3.82 -1.42 -23.97
C TRP A 227 2.71 -2.49 -24.05
N TYR A 228 2.39 -3.17 -22.94
CA TYR A 228 1.36 -4.21 -22.87
C TYR A 228 0.01 -3.75 -23.46
N ALA A 229 -0.45 -2.57 -23.05
CA ALA A 229 -1.75 -2.05 -23.45
C ALA A 229 -1.84 -1.75 -24.96
N GLN A 230 -0.72 -1.49 -25.64
CA GLN A 230 -0.69 -1.27 -27.09
C GLN A 230 -0.94 -2.57 -27.89
N PHE A 231 -0.58 -3.74 -27.35
CA PHE A 231 -0.80 -5.02 -28.02
C PHE A 231 -2.18 -5.60 -27.76
N THR A 232 -2.73 -5.40 -26.55
CA THR A 232 -4.02 -5.97 -26.15
C THR A 232 -5.23 -5.23 -26.75
N VAL A 233 -5.08 -3.97 -27.14
CA VAL A 233 -6.20 -3.12 -27.61
C VAL A 233 -6.33 -3.07 -29.13
N LYS A 234 -5.63 -3.94 -29.89
CA LYS A 234 -5.75 -3.94 -31.36
C LYS A 234 -7.00 -4.67 -31.88
N ASN A 235 -7.82 -3.88 -32.61
CA ASN A 235 -8.82 -4.23 -33.62
C ASN A 235 -9.91 -5.24 -33.26
N VAL A 236 -11.06 -4.77 -32.76
CA VAL A 236 -12.46 -4.99 -33.22
C VAL A 236 -13.37 -4.21 -32.26
N GLY A 237 -14.26 -3.34 -32.76
CA GLY A 237 -14.98 -2.32 -31.97
C GLY A 237 -15.78 -2.81 -30.74
N PHE A 238 -16.25 -4.06 -30.72
CA PHE A 238 -16.94 -4.62 -29.55
C PHE A 238 -15.98 -5.19 -28.49
N TYR A 239 -14.83 -5.73 -28.92
CA TYR A 239 -13.79 -6.27 -28.03
C TYR A 239 -12.88 -5.17 -27.47
N GLN A 240 -12.96 -3.94 -27.99
CA GLN A 240 -12.15 -2.82 -27.55
C GLN A 240 -12.53 -2.32 -26.14
N SER A 241 -13.83 -2.18 -25.84
CA SER A 241 -14.30 -1.77 -24.51
C SER A 241 -14.03 -2.84 -23.46
N LEU A 242 -14.29 -4.11 -23.80
CA LEU A 242 -14.02 -5.26 -22.93
C LEU A 242 -12.51 -5.46 -22.70
N GLY A 243 -11.70 -5.32 -23.76
CA GLY A 243 -10.25 -5.38 -23.70
C GLY A 243 -9.67 -4.27 -22.83
N SER A 244 -10.22 -3.06 -22.90
CA SER A 244 -9.76 -1.94 -22.07
C SER A 244 -10.12 -2.13 -20.58
N LEU A 245 -11.26 -2.76 -20.29
CA LEU A 245 -11.61 -3.17 -18.92
C LEU A 245 -10.66 -4.25 -18.38
N LEU A 246 -10.31 -5.25 -19.20
CA LEU A 246 -9.33 -6.27 -18.84
C LEU A 246 -7.95 -5.67 -18.56
N VAL A 247 -7.52 -4.72 -19.39
CA VAL A 247 -6.30 -3.95 -19.17
C VAL A 247 -6.36 -3.22 -17.81
N LEU A 248 -7.47 -2.57 -17.47
CA LEU A 248 -7.62 -1.93 -16.16
C LEU A 248 -7.55 -2.93 -14.99
N ILE A 249 -8.19 -4.10 -15.11
CA ILE A 249 -8.15 -5.17 -14.11
C ILE A 249 -6.70 -5.62 -13.83
N VAL A 250 -5.94 -5.86 -14.89
CA VAL A 250 -4.54 -6.30 -14.77
C VAL A 250 -3.69 -5.18 -14.16
N TYR A 251 -3.90 -3.92 -14.56
CA TYR A 251 -3.19 -2.78 -14.00
C TYR A 251 -3.40 -2.67 -12.50
N LEU A 252 -4.66 -2.64 -12.05
CA LEU A 252 -5.01 -2.52 -10.63
C LEU A 252 -4.47 -3.70 -9.81
N ASN A 253 -4.46 -4.91 -10.40
CA ASN A 253 -3.92 -6.09 -9.75
C ASN A 253 -2.40 -5.95 -9.50
N LEU A 254 -1.68 -5.45 -10.50
CA LEU A 254 -0.24 -5.21 -10.39
C LEU A 254 0.07 -4.08 -9.41
N VAL A 255 -0.69 -2.97 -9.44
CA VAL A 255 -0.57 -1.88 -8.46
C VAL A 255 -0.74 -2.40 -7.03
N GLY A 256 -1.82 -3.13 -6.76
CA GLY A 256 -2.07 -3.70 -5.42
C GLY A 256 -0.99 -4.70 -5.00
N THR A 257 -0.46 -5.48 -5.94
CA THR A 257 0.64 -6.42 -5.68
C THR A 257 1.93 -5.69 -5.35
N ILE A 258 2.28 -4.63 -6.09
CA ILE A 258 3.49 -3.81 -5.84
C ILE A 258 3.44 -3.16 -4.47
N MET A 259 2.29 -2.63 -4.05
CA MET A 259 2.14 -2.05 -2.71
C MET A 259 2.51 -3.04 -1.59
N VAL A 260 2.04 -4.29 -1.71
CA VAL A 260 2.38 -5.33 -0.73
C VAL A 260 3.84 -5.76 -0.83
N ILE A 261 4.39 -5.84 -2.05
CA ILE A 261 5.81 -6.12 -2.26
C ILE A 261 6.69 -5.03 -1.63
N GLY A 262 6.32 -3.76 -1.76
CA GLY A 262 7.01 -2.63 -1.12
C GLY A 262 7.09 -2.84 0.39
N GLN A 263 5.97 -3.18 1.03
CA GLN A 263 5.96 -3.46 2.46
C GLN A 263 6.77 -4.72 2.86
N ILE A 264 6.76 -5.77 2.04
CA ILE A 264 7.61 -6.97 2.26
C ILE A 264 9.09 -6.58 2.22
N ILE A 265 9.49 -5.74 1.26
CA ILE A 265 10.87 -5.25 1.14
C ILE A 265 11.25 -4.42 2.36
N ILE A 266 10.36 -3.53 2.84
CA ILE A 266 10.60 -2.74 4.05
C ILE A 266 10.80 -3.66 5.26
N ALA A 267 9.94 -4.66 5.45
CA ALA A 267 10.05 -5.64 6.55
C ALA A 267 11.36 -6.46 6.47
N TRP A 268 11.74 -6.86 5.25
CA TRP A 268 12.96 -7.61 5.00
C TRP A 268 14.22 -6.76 5.29
N LEU A 269 14.25 -5.52 4.82
CA LEU A 269 15.32 -4.56 5.10
C LEU A 269 15.44 -4.27 6.59
N GLU A 270 14.31 -4.18 7.31
CA GLU A 270 14.30 -3.98 8.76
C GLU A 270 15.02 -5.13 9.48
N GLY A 271 14.78 -6.39 9.08
CA GLY A 271 15.49 -7.56 9.63
C GLY A 271 17.00 -7.55 9.36
N ILE A 272 17.40 -7.12 8.16
CA ILE A 272 18.82 -6.98 7.79
C ILE A 272 19.50 -5.88 8.61
N PHE A 273 18.88 -4.70 8.68
CA PHE A 273 19.46 -3.56 9.37
C PHE A 273 19.46 -3.72 10.89
N ALA A 274 18.46 -4.37 11.48
CA ALA A 274 18.45 -4.70 12.90
C ALA A 274 19.61 -5.63 13.31
N THR A 275 19.97 -6.57 12.42
CA THR A 275 21.14 -7.46 12.62
C THR A 275 22.45 -6.68 12.52
N SER A 276 22.51 -5.64 11.68
CA SER A 276 23.71 -4.80 11.51
C SER A 276 23.96 -3.80 12.65
N LEU A 277 22.92 -3.41 13.39
CA LEU A 277 23.00 -2.46 14.50
C LEU A 277 23.23 -3.13 15.86
N ASN A 278 23.11 -4.46 15.94
CA ASN A 278 23.36 -5.22 17.17
C ASN A 278 24.14 -6.53 16.88
N PRO A 279 25.42 -6.44 16.45
CA PRO A 279 26.24 -7.60 16.25
C PRO A 279 26.78 -8.09 17.61
N ILE A 280 26.07 -9.04 18.22
CA ILE A 280 26.51 -9.94 19.31
C ILE A 280 26.62 -9.28 20.70
N ASP A 281 25.70 -9.66 21.60
CA ASP A 281 26.16 -10.24 22.87
C ASP A 281 25.86 -11.75 22.80
N PRO A 282 26.86 -12.63 23.00
CA PRO A 282 26.58 -14.04 23.16
C PRO A 282 25.75 -14.15 24.44
N VAL A 283 24.61 -14.85 24.37
CA VAL A 283 23.86 -15.19 25.59
C VAL A 283 24.85 -15.79 26.59
N PRO A 284 25.06 -15.18 27.77
CA PRO A 284 25.97 -15.72 28.76
C PRO A 284 25.59 -17.17 29.03
N ALA A 285 26.57 -18.08 29.00
CA ALA A 285 26.38 -19.51 29.21
C ALA A 285 25.64 -19.86 30.53
N ALA A 286 25.48 -18.87 31.43
CA ALA A 286 24.69 -18.94 32.66
C ALA A 286 23.16 -19.07 32.47
N ALA A 287 22.61 -18.87 31.26
CA ALA A 287 21.16 -19.02 31.02
C ALA A 287 20.72 -20.45 30.64
N LYS A 288 21.63 -21.43 30.58
CA LYS A 288 21.26 -22.86 30.55
C LYS A 288 20.81 -23.32 31.94
N ARG A 289 19.65 -22.84 32.40
CA ARG A 289 18.91 -23.54 33.46
C ARG A 289 18.15 -24.72 32.83
N PRO A 290 18.22 -25.93 33.43
CA PRO A 290 17.60 -27.12 32.87
C PRO A 290 16.08 -27.00 32.85
N ALA A 291 15.49 -27.63 31.83
CA ALA A 291 14.07 -27.63 31.51
C ALA A 291 13.17 -27.88 32.73
N ALA A 292 12.11 -27.08 32.85
CA ALA A 292 11.03 -27.25 33.82
C ALA A 292 10.26 -28.56 33.56
N LYS A 293 10.80 -29.67 34.06
CA LYS A 293 10.10 -30.94 34.22
C LYS A 293 9.54 -30.99 35.64
N ASN A 294 8.41 -30.31 35.88
CA ASN A 294 7.45 -30.57 36.97
C ASN A 294 6.41 -29.45 37.04
N ARG A 295 5.39 -29.51 36.18
CA ARG A 295 4.16 -28.70 36.36
C ARG A 295 2.89 -29.52 36.12
N GLN A 296 2.96 -30.84 36.36
CA GLN A 296 1.80 -31.74 36.26
C GLN A 296 1.48 -32.53 37.55
N THR A 297 2.27 -32.43 38.61
CA THR A 297 2.00 -33.18 39.86
C THR A 297 1.18 -32.42 40.91
N ALA A 298 0.90 -31.12 40.73
CA ALA A 298 0.22 -30.32 41.75
C ALA A 298 -1.32 -30.26 41.65
N THR A 299 -1.92 -30.72 40.54
CA THR A 299 -3.38 -30.54 40.33
C THR A 299 -4.20 -31.79 40.66
N THR A 300 -3.60 -32.97 40.80
CA THR A 300 -4.36 -34.23 41.01
C THR A 300 -4.56 -34.61 42.48
N GLN A 301 -3.79 -34.05 43.43
CA GLN A 301 -3.96 -34.38 44.86
C GLN A 301 -5.03 -33.55 45.61
N ASN A 302 -5.53 -32.46 45.01
CA ASN A 302 -6.51 -31.59 45.67
C ASN A 302 -7.98 -31.93 45.38
N ILE A 303 -8.25 -32.93 44.52
CA ILE A 303 -9.61 -33.39 44.22
C ILE A 303 -10.00 -34.61 45.08
N THR A 304 -9.04 -35.42 45.53
CA THR A 304 -9.32 -36.60 46.37
C THR A 304 -9.48 -36.29 47.86
N ASN A 305 -8.99 -35.16 48.37
CA ASN A 305 -9.03 -34.84 49.81
C ASN A 305 -10.24 -33.98 50.25
N LYS A 306 -11.10 -33.53 49.32
CA LYS A 306 -12.35 -32.81 49.65
C LYS A 306 -13.59 -33.71 49.74
N GLY A 307 -13.50 -34.99 49.33
CA GLY A 307 -14.60 -35.96 49.41
C GLY A 307 -14.79 -36.61 50.78
N ASN A 308 -13.76 -36.63 51.64
CA ASN A 308 -13.77 -37.44 52.86
C ASN A 308 -13.97 -36.67 54.18
N ARG A 309 -14.32 -35.38 54.12
CA ARG A 309 -14.57 -34.53 55.31
C ARG A 309 -16.05 -34.20 55.57
N LYS A 310 -16.99 -34.83 54.86
CA LYS A 310 -18.44 -34.64 55.04
C LYS A 310 -19.23 -35.85 55.59
N LYS A 311 -18.55 -36.86 56.12
CA LYS A 311 -19.16 -37.96 56.90
C LYS A 311 -18.51 -38.06 58.29
N SER A 312 -18.73 -37.04 59.12
CA SER A 312 -18.52 -37.09 60.58
C SER A 312 -18.93 -35.73 61.14
N ARG A 313 -20.25 -35.53 61.28
CA ARG A 313 -20.91 -34.68 62.29
C ARG A 313 -22.40 -34.54 61.94
N ARG A 314 -23.20 -35.30 62.70
CA ARG A 314 -24.65 -35.24 62.89
C ARG A 314 -25.52 -35.67 61.73
#